data_AF-A0A1T3NI12-F1
#
_entry.id   AF-A0A1T3NI12-F1
#
_cell.length_a   1.000
_cell.length_b   1.000
_cell.length_c   1.000
_cell.angle_alpha   90.00
_cell.angle_beta   90.00
_cell.angle_gamma   90.00
#
_symmetry.space_group_name_H-M   'P 1'
#
loop_
_entity.id
_entity.type
_entity.pdbx_description
1 polymer ?
#
loop_
_entity_poly.entity_id
_entity_poly.type
_entity_poly.pdbx_seq_one_letter_code
_entity_poly.pdbx_strand_id
1 'polypeptide(L)'
;MSTRNHITEVTRRHIVDTIVLEKIDWAGRLDEVDFLGRLYDLEAMESHDSRYATASGDIYQHRYNNPEDWDDDWVFGDPRFGLARGSDDVFLRFLAEMLHPVVRADPEEARRLARMFNDALAPDGWELVPDGAISGRPIHKARRRTSFHGVLPELDLDARPLLTDPRVLHEHLGRIRDGIERDPAAAIASCKELVESLFKMILDKSAVEYTRNDNVPKLYAQVAVLLALKAESVPASAKGSEASHRVLGTLAQTVHSLAELRNQLGLGHGRTTSSPALARHARLALNATVTVTEFLLDTWHERVDKGLLTPTP
;
A
#
# COMPACT_ATOMS: atom_id res chain seq x y z
N MET A 1 26.09 1.77 11.45
CA MET A 1 25.94 0.91 10.25
C MET A 1 25.13 1.69 9.24
N SER A 2 25.73 2.12 8.14
CA SER A 2 25.06 3.00 7.17
C SER A 2 23.95 2.22 6.47
N THR A 3 22.69 2.55 6.79
CA THR A 3 21.52 2.10 6.05
C THR A 3 21.67 2.57 4.61
N ARG A 4 21.81 1.63 3.67
CA ARG A 4 21.92 1.94 2.24
C ARG A 4 20.69 2.77 1.84
N ASN A 5 20.90 3.96 1.27
CA ASN A 5 19.82 4.73 0.67
C ASN A 5 19.26 3.97 -0.55
N HIS A 6 17.95 4.02 -0.70
CA HIS A 6 17.18 3.40 -1.78
C HIS A 6 16.66 4.44 -2.76
N ILE A 7 16.49 5.69 -2.31
CA ILE A 7 16.29 6.81 -3.22
C ILE A 7 17.64 7.15 -3.83
N THR A 8 17.74 6.98 -5.14
CA THR A 8 18.94 7.26 -5.91
C THR A 8 19.21 8.75 -5.98
N GLU A 9 20.48 9.11 -6.20
CA GLU A 9 20.86 10.52 -6.44
C GLU A 9 20.13 11.09 -7.67
N VAL A 10 19.84 10.26 -8.67
CA VAL A 10 19.09 10.63 -9.87
C VAL A 10 17.68 11.10 -9.50
N THR A 11 16.96 10.36 -8.67
CA THR A 11 15.60 10.74 -8.23
C THR A 11 15.61 11.97 -7.35
N ARG A 12 16.57 12.09 -6.41
CA ARG A 12 16.72 13.30 -5.59
C ARG A 12 16.95 14.53 -6.45
N ARG A 13 17.91 14.45 -7.39
CA ARG A 13 18.22 15.53 -8.33
C ARG A 13 17.02 15.86 -9.20
N HIS A 14 16.33 14.86 -9.75
CA HIS A 14 15.14 15.09 -10.57
C HIS A 14 14.04 15.87 -9.82
N ILE A 15 13.77 15.52 -8.56
CA ILE A 15 12.79 16.25 -7.74
C ILE A 15 13.26 17.68 -7.47
N VAL A 16 14.52 17.88 -7.08
CA VAL A 16 15.09 19.21 -6.81
C VAL A 16 15.06 20.09 -8.06
N ASP A 17 15.54 19.57 -9.19
CA ASP A 17 15.55 20.27 -10.47
C ASP A 17 14.13 20.66 -10.90
N THR A 18 13.14 19.79 -10.65
CA THR A 18 11.72 20.10 -10.94
C THR A 18 11.19 21.21 -10.04
N ILE A 19 11.51 21.18 -8.74
CA ILE A 19 11.15 22.24 -7.78
C ILE A 19 11.72 23.59 -8.25
N VAL A 20 12.99 23.62 -8.65
CA VAL A 20 13.66 24.84 -9.13
C VAL A 20 13.08 25.31 -10.45
N LEU A 21 12.91 24.41 -11.42
CA LEU A 21 12.42 24.75 -12.76
C LEU A 21 10.98 25.27 -12.74
N GLU A 22 10.11 24.65 -11.94
CA GLU A 22 8.73 25.08 -11.76
C GLU A 22 8.58 26.25 -10.77
N LYS A 23 9.68 26.71 -10.16
CA LYS A 23 9.70 27.77 -9.12
C LYS A 23 8.74 27.45 -7.98
N ILE A 24 8.73 26.21 -7.53
CA ILE A 24 7.91 25.74 -6.43
C ILE A 24 8.53 26.25 -5.13
N ASP A 25 7.82 27.11 -4.42
CA ASP A 25 8.16 27.48 -3.06
C ASP A 25 8.02 26.27 -2.12
N TRP A 26 9.13 25.83 -1.55
CA TRP A 26 9.16 24.66 -0.67
C TRP A 26 8.68 24.96 0.75
N ALA A 27 8.78 26.20 1.22
CA ALA A 27 8.25 26.65 2.51
C ALA A 27 6.76 27.05 2.42
N GLY A 28 6.25 27.24 1.20
CA GLY A 28 4.84 27.48 0.93
C GLY A 28 4.40 28.82 1.51
N ARG A 29 3.53 28.81 2.53
CA ARG A 29 3.12 30.04 3.22
C ARG A 29 3.90 30.33 4.51
N LEU A 30 4.78 29.41 4.92
CA LEU A 30 5.67 29.62 6.06
C LEU A 30 6.93 30.31 5.58
N ASP A 31 7.65 30.93 6.51
CA ASP A 31 9.03 31.30 6.26
C ASP A 31 9.94 30.05 6.34
N GLU A 32 11.13 30.13 5.77
CA GLU A 32 12.10 29.05 5.64
C GLU A 32 12.56 28.53 7.01
N VAL A 33 12.66 29.41 8.03
CA VAL A 33 13.05 29.06 9.40
C VAL A 33 11.91 28.32 10.09
N ASP A 34 10.68 28.81 9.96
CA ASP A 34 9.45 28.19 10.48
C ASP A 34 9.20 26.82 9.85
N PHE A 35 9.42 26.68 8.54
CA PHE A 35 9.32 25.39 7.86
C PHE A 35 10.37 24.41 8.38
N LEU A 36 11.65 24.82 8.39
CA LEU A 36 12.75 23.95 8.80
C LEU A 36 12.71 23.59 10.29
N GLY A 37 12.22 24.50 11.14
CA GLY A 37 12.02 24.26 12.57
C GLY A 37 11.01 23.15 12.88
N ARG A 38 10.17 22.76 11.91
CA ARG A 38 9.24 21.62 12.03
C ARG A 38 9.92 20.28 11.79
N LEU A 39 11.08 20.29 11.13
CA LEU A 39 11.85 19.10 10.77
C LEU A 39 13.11 18.93 11.63
N TYR A 40 13.73 20.04 12.03
CA TYR A 40 15.02 20.11 12.68
C TYR A 40 14.99 21.04 13.90
N ASP A 41 15.86 20.77 14.88
CA ASP A 41 16.10 21.67 16.00
C ASP A 41 17.16 22.71 15.60
N LEU A 42 16.73 23.80 14.94
CA LEU A 42 17.62 24.81 14.37
C LEU A 42 18.42 25.60 15.41
N GLU A 43 17.95 25.65 16.66
CA GLU A 43 18.64 26.32 17.76
C GLU A 43 19.79 25.46 18.32
N ALA A 44 19.67 24.13 18.22
CA ALA A 44 20.75 23.21 18.60
C ALA A 44 21.79 22.98 17.49
N MET A 45 21.47 23.37 16.24
CA MET A 45 22.36 23.19 15.08
C MET A 45 23.35 24.35 14.96
N GLU A 46 24.61 24.03 14.69
CA GLU A 46 25.66 25.03 14.48
C GLU A 46 25.44 25.82 13.17
N SER A 47 25.80 27.11 13.22
CA SER A 47 25.88 27.95 12.03
C SER A 47 27.09 27.58 11.17
N HIS A 48 26.98 27.77 9.85
CA HIS A 48 28.15 27.75 8.97
C HIS A 48 28.90 29.08 8.93
N ASP A 49 28.27 30.14 9.43
CA ASP A 49 28.88 31.44 9.64
C ASP A 49 29.22 31.60 11.12
N SER A 50 30.52 31.62 11.43
CA SER A 50 31.04 31.83 12.79
C SER A 50 30.52 33.07 13.52
N ARG A 51 29.90 34.02 12.81
CA ARG A 51 29.25 35.21 13.39
C ARG A 51 27.94 34.90 14.11
N TYR A 52 27.31 33.76 13.81
CA TYR A 52 26.04 33.35 14.40
C TYR A 52 26.21 32.04 15.19
N ALA A 53 25.46 31.91 16.28
CA ALA A 53 25.56 30.74 17.15
C ALA A 53 24.74 29.55 16.63
N THR A 54 23.60 29.82 15.98
CA THR A 54 22.61 28.81 15.60
C THR A 54 22.31 28.85 14.11
N ALA A 55 21.90 27.71 13.55
CA ALA A 55 21.49 27.63 12.14
C ALA A 55 20.27 28.52 11.86
N SER A 56 19.37 28.69 12.84
CA SER A 56 18.24 29.62 12.78
C SER A 56 18.69 31.05 12.47
N GLY A 57 19.64 31.59 13.24
CA GLY A 57 20.14 32.96 13.05
C GLY A 57 20.90 33.15 11.73
N ASP A 58 21.64 32.14 11.31
CA ASP A 58 22.37 32.08 10.04
C ASP A 58 21.42 32.19 8.84
N ILE A 59 20.39 31.33 8.81
CA ILE A 59 19.37 31.32 7.76
C ILE A 59 18.62 32.64 7.75
N TYR A 60 18.23 33.15 8.93
CA TYR A 60 17.51 34.41 9.00
C TYR A 60 18.32 35.56 8.41
N GLN A 61 19.62 35.62 8.71
CA GLN A 61 20.49 36.64 8.16
C GLN A 61 20.59 36.55 6.64
N HIS A 62 20.88 35.37 6.09
CA HIS A 62 21.21 35.21 4.68
C HIS A 62 20.00 35.03 3.75
N ARG A 63 18.81 34.80 4.28
CA ARG A 63 17.58 34.65 3.49
C ARG A 63 16.58 35.80 3.67
N TYR A 64 16.60 36.47 4.82
CA TYR A 64 15.66 37.57 5.10
C TYR A 64 16.33 38.93 5.18
N ASN A 65 17.45 39.05 5.90
CA ASN A 65 18.16 40.34 5.99
C ASN A 65 18.95 40.63 4.71
N ASN A 66 19.50 39.59 4.07
CA ASN A 66 20.33 39.68 2.86
C ASN A 66 19.88 38.66 1.79
N PRO A 67 18.69 38.82 1.18
CA PRO A 67 18.10 37.79 0.30
C PRO A 67 18.90 37.46 -0.97
N GLU A 68 19.91 38.26 -1.34
CA GLU A 68 20.80 37.99 -2.47
C GLU A 68 21.99 37.08 -2.10
N ASP A 69 22.17 36.73 -0.81
CA ASP A 69 23.34 35.96 -0.38
C ASP A 69 23.27 34.49 -0.83
N TRP A 70 22.08 33.86 -0.80
CA TRP A 70 21.87 32.44 -1.13
C TRP A 70 20.82 32.28 -2.23
N ASP A 71 20.90 31.20 -3.01
CA ASP A 71 19.90 30.82 -4.02
C ASP A 71 18.64 30.23 -3.37
N ASP A 72 17.49 30.22 -4.06
CA ASP A 72 16.21 29.71 -3.50
C ASP A 72 16.21 28.20 -3.18
N ASP A 73 17.15 27.45 -3.75
CA ASP A 73 17.34 26.01 -3.55
C ASP A 73 18.50 25.66 -2.62
N TRP A 74 19.08 26.66 -1.93
CA TRP A 74 20.24 26.52 -1.04
C TRP A 74 20.11 25.33 -0.07
N VAL A 75 18.90 25.09 0.45
CA VAL A 75 18.59 24.05 1.44
C VAL A 75 18.90 22.64 0.93
N PHE A 76 18.78 22.41 -0.39
CA PHE A 76 19.06 21.11 -1.00
C PHE A 76 20.57 20.85 -1.11
N GLY A 77 21.38 21.91 -1.18
CA GLY A 77 22.84 21.84 -1.21
C GLY A 77 23.49 21.84 0.17
N ASP A 78 22.79 22.31 1.21
CA ASP A 78 23.36 22.45 2.55
C ASP A 78 23.48 21.08 3.27
N PRO A 79 24.71 20.66 3.65
CA PRO A 79 24.94 19.38 4.31
C PRO A 79 24.29 19.25 5.69
N ARG A 80 23.96 20.36 6.37
CA ARG A 80 23.29 20.35 7.69
C ARG A 80 21.95 19.64 7.66
N PHE A 81 21.24 19.74 6.53
CA PHE A 81 19.89 19.17 6.36
C PHE A 81 19.90 17.79 5.71
N GLY A 82 21.03 17.35 5.15
CA GLY A 82 21.14 16.00 4.60
C GLY A 82 20.15 15.68 3.46
N LEU A 83 19.64 16.68 2.73
CA LEU A 83 18.66 16.45 1.66
C LEU A 83 19.30 15.82 0.41
N ALA A 84 20.52 16.21 0.06
CA ALA A 84 21.23 15.63 -1.08
C ALA A 84 21.84 14.24 -0.77
N ARG A 85 22.47 14.08 0.40
CA ARG A 85 23.31 12.91 0.75
C ARG A 85 22.97 12.22 2.07
N GLY A 86 21.98 12.72 2.81
CA GLY A 86 21.53 12.11 4.07
C GLY A 86 20.60 10.92 3.85
N SER A 87 19.91 10.47 4.89
CA SER A 87 19.03 9.30 4.80
C SER A 87 17.80 9.53 3.93
N ASP A 88 17.18 8.45 3.45
CA ASP A 88 15.88 8.52 2.76
C ASP A 88 14.81 9.12 3.65
N ASP A 89 14.79 8.77 4.94
CA ASP A 89 13.79 9.27 5.90
C ASP A 89 13.80 10.79 6.04
N VAL A 90 15.00 11.40 6.02
CA VAL A 90 15.15 12.86 6.12
C VAL A 90 14.54 13.54 4.88
N PHE A 91 14.88 13.07 3.70
CA PHE A 91 14.38 13.62 2.44
C PHE A 91 12.87 13.41 2.27
N LEU A 92 12.39 12.23 2.62
CA LEU A 92 10.97 11.89 2.56
C LEU A 92 10.13 12.70 3.55
N ARG A 93 10.65 12.95 4.76
CA ARG A 93 9.99 13.85 5.73
C ARG A 93 9.92 15.28 5.21
N PHE A 94 10.97 15.76 4.55
CA PHE A 94 10.97 17.08 3.93
C PHE A 94 9.88 17.20 2.87
N LEU A 95 9.80 16.25 1.94
CA LEU A 95 8.75 16.23 0.90
C LEU A 95 7.34 16.10 1.50
N ALA A 96 7.17 15.28 2.55
CA ALA A 96 5.89 15.16 3.25
C ALA A 96 5.49 16.48 3.94
N GLU A 97 6.44 17.21 4.52
CA GLU A 97 6.20 18.50 5.15
C GLU A 97 5.84 19.58 4.14
N MET A 98 6.44 19.57 2.94
CA MET A 98 6.02 20.44 1.83
C MET A 98 4.54 20.28 1.47
N LEU A 99 3.96 19.10 1.68
CA LEU A 99 2.54 18.80 1.43
C LEU A 99 1.64 19.08 2.64
N HIS A 100 2.21 19.44 3.79
CA HIS A 100 1.45 19.59 5.02
C HIS A 100 0.46 20.76 4.91
N PRO A 101 -0.80 20.64 5.40
CA PRO A 101 -1.82 21.68 5.23
C PRO A 101 -1.47 23.06 5.82
N VAL A 102 -0.52 23.11 6.75
CA VAL A 102 0.02 24.35 7.33
C VAL A 102 1.04 25.02 6.41
N VAL A 103 1.73 24.25 5.56
CA VAL A 103 2.70 24.73 4.57
C VAL A 103 1.98 25.07 3.26
N ARG A 104 1.12 24.15 2.78
CA ARG A 104 0.31 24.31 1.56
C ARG A 104 -1.17 24.37 1.90
N ALA A 105 -1.72 25.58 1.83
CA ALA A 105 -3.12 25.83 2.17
C ALA A 105 -4.10 25.42 1.06
N ASP A 106 -3.67 25.35 -0.21
CA ASP A 106 -4.49 24.91 -1.33
C ASP A 106 -4.43 23.37 -1.50
N PRO A 107 -5.56 22.66 -1.32
CA PRO A 107 -5.62 21.20 -1.49
C PRO A 107 -5.33 20.74 -2.93
N GLU A 108 -5.65 21.53 -3.96
CA GLU A 108 -5.38 21.13 -5.35
C GLU A 108 -3.90 21.20 -5.66
N GLU A 109 -3.22 22.24 -5.15
CA GLU A 109 -1.77 22.36 -5.25
C GLU A 109 -1.05 21.24 -4.50
N ALA A 110 -1.47 20.96 -3.26
CA ALA A 110 -0.91 19.85 -2.48
C ALA A 110 -1.08 18.50 -3.21
N ARG A 111 -2.25 18.25 -3.82
CA ARG A 111 -2.47 17.04 -4.63
C ARG A 111 -1.61 17.01 -5.89
N ARG A 112 -1.39 18.15 -6.57
CA ARG A 112 -0.50 18.23 -7.74
C ARG A 112 0.93 17.88 -7.36
N LEU A 113 1.46 18.48 -6.29
CA LEU A 113 2.81 18.21 -5.79
C LEU A 113 2.96 16.77 -5.32
N ALA A 114 1.96 16.21 -4.62
CA ALA A 114 1.99 14.82 -4.19
C ALA A 114 2.09 13.85 -5.38
N ARG A 115 1.37 14.09 -6.47
CA ARG A 115 1.47 13.29 -7.70
C ARG A 115 2.86 13.39 -8.30
N MET A 116 3.38 14.61 -8.48
CA MET A 116 4.72 14.85 -9.01
C MET A 116 5.81 14.13 -8.20
N PHE A 117 5.77 14.24 -6.86
CA PHE A 117 6.70 13.53 -6.00
C PHE A 117 6.56 12.01 -6.13
N ASN A 118 5.32 11.50 -6.17
CA ASN A 118 5.09 10.05 -6.28
C ASN A 118 5.51 9.49 -7.64
N ASP A 119 5.38 10.25 -8.72
CA ASP A 119 5.86 9.85 -10.05
C ASP A 119 7.39 9.73 -10.06
N ALA A 120 8.08 10.68 -9.41
CA ALA A 120 9.54 10.64 -9.29
C ALA A 120 10.03 9.56 -8.31
N LEU A 121 9.36 9.36 -7.18
CA LEU A 121 9.72 8.37 -6.16
C LEU A 121 9.36 6.92 -6.57
N ALA A 122 8.45 6.77 -7.54
CA ALA A 122 7.96 5.47 -8.01
C ALA A 122 9.06 4.46 -8.36
N PRO A 123 10.07 4.81 -9.18
CA PRO A 123 11.08 3.86 -9.65
C PRO A 123 12.01 3.40 -8.52
N ASP A 124 12.20 4.24 -7.51
CA ASP A 124 13.02 3.95 -6.33
C ASP A 124 12.25 3.24 -5.21
N GLY A 125 10.98 2.89 -5.48
CA GLY A 125 10.19 2.09 -4.57
C GLY A 125 9.66 2.88 -3.38
N TRP A 126 9.30 4.16 -3.55
CA TRP A 126 8.73 5.01 -2.50
C TRP A 126 7.49 5.77 -2.98
N GLU A 127 6.61 6.11 -2.03
CA GLU A 127 5.44 6.96 -2.25
C GLU A 127 5.06 7.72 -0.97
N LEU A 128 4.46 8.89 -1.14
CA LEU A 128 3.82 9.72 -0.13
C LEU A 128 2.31 9.46 -0.18
N VAL A 129 1.76 8.94 0.91
CA VAL A 129 0.32 8.63 1.02
C VAL A 129 -0.33 9.40 2.16
N PRO A 130 -1.64 9.70 2.08
CA PRO A 130 -2.36 10.24 3.21
C PRO A 130 -2.30 9.30 4.42
N ASP A 131 -1.83 9.80 5.55
CA ASP A 131 -1.72 9.10 6.84
C ASP A 131 -2.41 9.92 7.94
N GLY A 132 -3.74 10.07 7.80
CA GLY A 132 -4.56 10.89 8.67
C GLY A 132 -4.92 12.25 8.07
N ALA A 133 -5.58 13.08 8.89
CA ALA A 133 -6.00 14.42 8.48
C ALA A 133 -6.00 15.39 9.67
N ILE A 134 -5.72 16.66 9.38
CA ILE A 134 -5.85 17.78 10.32
C ILE A 134 -6.90 18.72 9.76
N SER A 135 -7.97 18.98 10.54
CA SER A 135 -9.08 19.83 10.12
C SER A 135 -9.68 19.44 8.76
N GLY A 136 -9.79 18.14 8.49
CA GLY A 136 -10.31 17.59 7.23
C GLY A 136 -9.35 17.65 6.04
N ARG A 137 -8.09 18.07 6.24
CA ARG A 137 -7.05 18.13 5.21
C ARG A 137 -6.02 17.02 5.41
N PRO A 138 -5.63 16.28 4.36
CA PRO A 138 -4.75 15.13 4.49
C PRO A 138 -3.34 15.54 4.92
N ILE A 139 -2.74 14.75 5.81
CA ILE A 139 -1.30 14.79 6.09
C ILE A 139 -0.65 13.61 5.39
N HIS A 140 0.50 13.82 4.77
CA HIS A 140 1.16 12.78 3.99
C HIS A 140 2.31 12.16 4.78
N LYS A 141 2.57 10.88 4.55
CA LYS A 141 3.73 10.18 5.08
C LYS A 141 4.31 9.28 4.01
N ALA A 142 5.64 9.17 4.02
CA ALA A 142 6.32 8.28 3.12
C ALA A 142 6.21 6.82 3.54
N ARG A 143 6.06 5.95 2.55
CA ARG A 143 6.17 4.51 2.69
C ARG A 143 6.84 3.92 1.45
N ARG A 144 7.43 2.72 1.61
CA ARG A 144 7.98 2.02 0.46
C ARG A 144 6.88 1.43 -0.42
N ARG A 145 7.03 1.62 -1.72
CA ARG A 145 6.49 0.76 -2.77
C ARG A 145 7.33 -0.51 -2.82
N THR A 146 7.17 -1.36 -1.81
CA THR A 146 7.70 -2.71 -1.87
C THR A 146 7.00 -3.48 -3.00
N SER A 147 7.60 -4.55 -3.54
CA SER A 147 7.01 -5.52 -4.48
C SER A 147 5.86 -6.32 -3.82
N PHE A 148 4.89 -5.61 -3.28
CA PHE A 148 3.78 -6.06 -2.45
C PHE A 148 2.53 -5.34 -2.93
N HIS A 149 1.39 -6.02 -2.89
CA HIS A 149 0.07 -5.48 -3.24
C HIS A 149 -0.46 -4.47 -2.19
N GLY A 150 0.37 -3.53 -1.71
CA GLY A 150 0.04 -2.61 -0.62
C GLY A 150 0.46 -3.10 0.78
N VAL A 151 0.25 -2.24 1.80
CA VAL A 151 0.55 -2.51 3.25
C VAL A 151 -0.29 -3.67 3.80
N LEU A 152 -1.43 -3.88 3.16
CA LEU A 152 -2.36 -4.99 3.24
C LEU A 152 -2.62 -5.30 1.77
N PRO A 153 -2.59 -6.55 1.28
CA PRO A 153 -3.06 -6.83 -0.06
C PRO A 153 -4.49 -6.27 -0.17
N GLU A 154 -4.58 -5.21 -0.95
CA GLU A 154 -5.79 -4.41 -1.06
C GLU A 154 -6.68 -5.11 -2.06
N LEU A 155 -7.51 -6.00 -1.55
CA LEU A 155 -8.64 -6.51 -2.31
C LEU A 155 -9.62 -5.34 -2.47
N ASP A 156 -9.43 -4.57 -3.55
CA ASP A 156 -10.32 -3.49 -3.93
C ASP A 156 -11.60 -4.08 -4.54
N LEU A 157 -12.56 -4.33 -3.65
CA LEU A 157 -13.88 -4.84 -4.00
C LEU A 157 -14.76 -3.76 -4.63
N ASP A 158 -14.45 -2.47 -4.42
CA ASP A 158 -15.26 -1.34 -4.89
C ASP A 158 -14.91 -0.94 -6.33
N ALA A 159 -13.65 -1.15 -6.74
CA ALA A 159 -13.24 -1.01 -8.14
C ALA A 159 -13.80 -2.12 -9.06
N ARG A 160 -14.44 -3.15 -8.50
CA ARG A 160 -15.02 -4.28 -9.23
C ARG A 160 -16.55 -4.24 -9.07
N PRO A 161 -17.35 -4.18 -10.15
CA PRO A 161 -18.80 -4.25 -10.03
C PRO A 161 -19.21 -5.66 -9.61
N LEU A 162 -19.23 -5.92 -8.29
CA LEU A 162 -19.60 -7.22 -7.76
C LEU A 162 -21.07 -7.49 -8.06
N LEU A 163 -21.35 -8.70 -8.57
CA LEU A 163 -22.70 -9.17 -8.91
C LEU A 163 -23.59 -9.40 -7.66
N THR A 164 -23.14 -8.97 -6.48
CA THR A 164 -23.77 -9.11 -5.17
C THR A 164 -23.26 -8.05 -4.19
N ASP A 165 -23.96 -7.87 -3.06
CA ASP A 165 -23.56 -6.95 -1.98
C ASP A 165 -22.22 -7.39 -1.33
N PRO A 166 -21.15 -6.58 -1.41
CA PRO A 166 -19.83 -6.96 -0.93
C PRO A 166 -19.63 -6.75 0.57
N ARG A 167 -20.64 -6.30 1.32
CA ARG A 167 -20.51 -5.99 2.77
C ARG A 167 -19.85 -7.10 3.58
N VAL A 168 -20.24 -8.36 3.36
CA VAL A 168 -19.70 -9.50 4.10
C VAL A 168 -18.20 -9.66 3.84
N LEU A 169 -17.73 -9.47 2.61
CA LEU A 169 -16.30 -9.52 2.30
C LEU A 169 -15.54 -8.34 2.92
N HIS A 170 -16.12 -7.14 2.88
CA HIS A 170 -15.55 -5.96 3.53
C HIS A 170 -15.41 -6.15 5.05
N GLU A 171 -16.40 -6.75 5.70
CA GLU A 171 -16.33 -7.09 7.12
C GLU A 171 -15.18 -8.07 7.42
N HIS A 172 -15.02 -9.12 6.62
CA HIS A 172 -13.90 -10.05 6.78
C HIS A 172 -12.55 -9.34 6.54
N LEU A 173 -12.43 -8.51 5.50
CA LEU A 173 -11.23 -7.72 5.25
C LEU A 173 -10.89 -6.81 6.43
N GLY A 174 -11.87 -6.08 6.98
CA GLY A 174 -11.68 -5.24 8.16
C GLY A 174 -11.09 -6.03 9.34
N ARG A 175 -11.69 -7.19 9.66
CA ARG A 175 -11.19 -8.08 10.73
C ARG A 175 -9.76 -8.57 10.48
N ILE A 176 -9.43 -8.93 9.23
CA ILE A 176 -8.07 -9.36 8.89
C ILE A 176 -7.08 -8.20 9.09
N ARG A 177 -7.41 -7.01 8.58
CA ARG A 177 -6.56 -5.81 8.65
C ARG A 177 -6.26 -5.43 10.10
N ASP A 178 -7.29 -5.39 10.95
CA ASP A 178 -7.16 -5.06 12.37
C ASP A 178 -6.41 -6.15 13.17
N GLY A 179 -6.52 -7.41 12.71
CA GLY A 179 -5.99 -8.58 13.39
C GLY A 179 -4.53 -8.92 13.08
N ILE A 180 -3.95 -8.50 11.94
CA ILE A 180 -2.62 -9.00 11.51
C ILE A 180 -1.53 -8.87 12.57
N GLU A 181 -1.46 -7.73 13.27
CA GLU A 181 -0.47 -7.51 14.32
C GLU A 181 -0.99 -7.87 15.72
N ARG A 182 -2.29 -7.64 15.97
CA ARG A 182 -2.89 -7.73 17.31
C ARG A 182 -3.37 -9.13 17.66
N ASP A 183 -3.91 -9.85 16.68
CA ASP A 183 -4.38 -11.23 16.80
C ASP A 183 -4.20 -11.98 15.45
N PRO A 184 -2.97 -12.44 15.16
CA PRO A 184 -2.67 -13.12 13.90
C PRO A 184 -3.51 -14.40 13.70
N ALA A 185 -3.95 -15.05 14.77
CA ALA A 185 -4.76 -16.27 14.69
C ALA A 185 -6.19 -15.96 14.23
N ALA A 186 -6.78 -14.89 14.75
CA ALA A 186 -8.07 -14.38 14.27
C ALA A 186 -7.97 -13.90 12.82
N ALA A 187 -6.90 -13.20 12.44
CA ALA A 187 -6.68 -12.78 11.06
C ALA A 187 -6.63 -13.98 10.08
N ILE A 188 -5.90 -15.05 10.42
CA ILE A 188 -5.87 -16.28 9.61
C ILE A 188 -7.27 -16.93 9.52
N ALA A 189 -8.05 -16.92 10.60
CA ALA A 189 -9.41 -17.44 10.58
C ALA A 189 -10.31 -16.62 9.63
N SER A 190 -10.25 -15.29 9.71
CA SER A 190 -11.01 -14.41 8.82
C SER A 190 -10.59 -14.52 7.35
N CYS A 191 -9.33 -14.81 7.04
CA CYS A 191 -8.90 -15.14 5.67
C CYS A 191 -9.66 -16.34 5.08
N LYS A 192 -9.78 -17.43 5.85
CA LYS A 192 -10.54 -18.61 5.42
C LYS A 192 -12.03 -18.29 5.25
N GLU A 193 -12.60 -17.54 6.20
CA GLU A 193 -14.01 -17.14 6.15
C GLU A 193 -14.32 -16.25 4.94
N LEU A 194 -13.42 -15.33 4.58
CA LEU A 194 -13.56 -14.50 3.38
C LEU A 194 -13.66 -15.36 2.12
N VAL A 195 -12.72 -16.29 1.93
CA VAL A 195 -12.69 -17.19 0.78
C VAL A 195 -13.94 -18.08 0.75
N GLU A 196 -14.39 -18.56 1.90
CA GLU A 196 -15.63 -19.34 1.99
C GLU A 196 -16.87 -18.52 1.59
N SER A 197 -17.00 -17.31 2.11
CA SER A 197 -18.09 -16.39 1.79
C SER A 197 -18.09 -16.06 0.29
N LEU A 198 -16.92 -15.81 -0.30
CA LEU A 198 -16.77 -15.61 -1.75
C LEU A 198 -17.31 -16.81 -2.54
N PHE A 199 -16.89 -18.03 -2.19
CA PHE A 199 -17.33 -19.22 -2.93
C PHE A 199 -18.84 -19.40 -2.87
N LYS A 200 -19.43 -19.22 -1.68
CA LYS A 200 -20.88 -19.31 -1.49
C LYS A 200 -21.61 -18.26 -2.32
N MET A 201 -21.13 -17.01 -2.31
CA MET A 201 -21.75 -15.96 -3.13
C MET A 201 -21.71 -16.26 -4.63
N ILE A 202 -20.60 -16.77 -5.16
CA ILE A 202 -20.49 -17.16 -6.57
C ILE A 202 -21.50 -18.29 -6.89
N LEU A 203 -21.57 -19.31 -6.03
CA LEU A 203 -22.48 -20.45 -6.19
C LEU A 203 -23.95 -20.02 -6.08
N ASP A 204 -24.30 -19.20 -5.08
CA ASP A 204 -25.64 -18.67 -4.85
C ASP A 204 -26.10 -17.84 -6.07
N LYS A 205 -25.25 -16.92 -6.56
CA LYS A 205 -25.55 -16.11 -7.75
C LYS A 205 -25.55 -16.89 -9.06
N SER A 206 -25.11 -18.15 -9.05
CA SER A 206 -25.15 -19.05 -10.20
C SER A 206 -26.13 -20.21 -10.00
N ALA A 207 -26.99 -20.14 -8.97
CA ALA A 207 -27.98 -21.16 -8.59
C ALA A 207 -27.40 -22.59 -8.45
N VAL A 208 -26.17 -22.70 -7.96
CA VAL A 208 -25.51 -23.99 -7.69
C VAL A 208 -25.70 -24.37 -6.23
N GLU A 209 -26.36 -25.50 -5.96
CA GLU A 209 -26.58 -25.97 -4.60
C GLU A 209 -25.28 -26.45 -3.92
N TYR A 210 -25.11 -26.07 -2.65
CA TYR A 210 -24.09 -26.59 -1.75
C TYR A 210 -24.70 -26.90 -0.38
N THR A 211 -24.05 -27.77 0.40
CA THR A 211 -24.54 -28.15 1.73
C THR A 211 -23.84 -27.35 2.83
N ARG A 212 -24.50 -27.20 4.00
CA ARG A 212 -23.90 -26.57 5.18
C ARG A 212 -22.62 -27.25 5.69
N ASN A 213 -22.41 -28.52 5.31
CA ASN A 213 -21.25 -29.30 5.70
C ASN A 213 -20.11 -29.22 4.67
N ASP A 214 -20.32 -28.51 3.56
CA ASP A 214 -19.30 -28.39 2.52
C ASP A 214 -18.18 -27.49 3.03
N ASN A 215 -16.97 -28.06 3.11
CA ASN A 215 -15.79 -27.33 3.53
C ASN A 215 -15.22 -26.49 2.37
N VAL A 216 -14.30 -25.58 2.68
CA VAL A 216 -13.68 -24.66 1.71
C VAL A 216 -13.11 -25.38 0.48
N PRO A 217 -12.37 -26.51 0.60
CA PRO A 217 -11.96 -27.28 -0.57
C PRO A 217 -13.09 -27.79 -1.45
N LYS A 218 -14.18 -28.28 -0.86
CA LYS A 218 -15.33 -28.79 -1.60
C LYS A 218 -16.08 -27.66 -2.32
N LEU A 219 -16.27 -26.53 -1.65
CA LEU A 219 -16.84 -25.32 -2.24
C LEU A 219 -15.99 -24.81 -3.41
N TYR A 220 -14.66 -24.77 -3.26
CA TYR A 220 -13.75 -24.41 -4.34
C TYR A 220 -13.88 -25.34 -5.54
N ALA A 221 -14.00 -26.66 -5.32
CA ALA A 221 -14.16 -27.61 -6.42
C ALA A 221 -15.44 -27.34 -7.23
N GLN A 222 -16.53 -26.97 -6.57
CA GLN A 222 -17.78 -26.56 -7.25
C GLN A 222 -17.58 -25.26 -8.04
N VAL A 223 -16.96 -24.24 -7.45
CA VAL A 223 -16.64 -22.97 -8.12
C VAL A 223 -15.71 -23.19 -9.32
N ALA A 224 -14.68 -24.03 -9.20
CA ALA A 224 -13.74 -24.31 -10.27
C ALA A 224 -14.40 -25.03 -11.46
N VAL A 225 -15.39 -25.86 -11.20
CA VAL A 225 -16.23 -26.48 -12.25
C VAL A 225 -17.13 -25.44 -12.89
N LEU A 226 -17.85 -24.64 -12.10
CA LEU A 226 -18.74 -23.59 -12.57
C LEU A 226 -18.02 -22.57 -13.46
N LEU A 227 -16.84 -22.11 -13.05
CA LEU A 227 -16.02 -21.15 -13.80
C LEU A 227 -15.20 -21.79 -14.94
N ALA A 228 -15.35 -23.10 -15.14
CA ALA A 228 -14.65 -23.89 -16.15
C ALA A 228 -13.12 -23.70 -16.13
N LEU A 229 -12.50 -23.63 -14.94
CA LEU A 229 -11.06 -23.37 -14.80
C LEU A 229 -10.20 -24.42 -15.50
N LYS A 230 -10.65 -25.68 -15.56
CA LYS A 230 -9.96 -26.76 -16.29
C LYS A 230 -9.98 -26.61 -17.80
N ALA A 231 -10.83 -25.73 -18.34
CA ALA A 231 -10.88 -25.42 -19.77
C ALA A 231 -10.00 -24.20 -20.12
N GLU A 232 -9.24 -23.66 -19.18
CA GLU A 232 -8.29 -22.58 -19.44
C GLU A 232 -7.08 -23.08 -20.24
N SER A 233 -7.19 -22.93 -21.55
CA SER A 233 -6.09 -23.17 -22.49
C SER A 233 -5.55 -21.86 -23.04
N VAL A 234 -4.25 -21.79 -23.27
CA VAL A 234 -3.62 -20.68 -24.01
C VAL A 234 -3.75 -20.98 -25.51
N PRO A 235 -4.48 -20.14 -26.29
CA PRO A 235 -4.61 -20.34 -27.73
C PRO A 235 -3.22 -20.44 -28.39
N ALA A 236 -3.08 -21.38 -29.32
CA ALA A 236 -1.83 -21.63 -30.06
C ALA A 236 -0.60 -22.07 -29.24
N SER A 237 -0.74 -22.46 -27.96
CA SER A 237 0.38 -23.01 -27.16
C SER A 237 -0.02 -24.16 -26.24
N ALA A 238 0.32 -25.39 -26.62
CA ALA A 238 0.12 -26.57 -25.78
C ALA A 238 0.94 -26.50 -24.47
N LYS A 239 2.22 -26.10 -24.57
CA LYS A 239 3.09 -25.89 -23.39
C LYS A 239 2.59 -24.76 -22.48
N GLY A 240 2.03 -23.70 -23.07
CA GLY A 240 1.40 -22.61 -22.31
C GLY A 240 0.15 -23.07 -21.57
N SER A 241 -0.66 -23.92 -22.20
CA SER A 241 -1.85 -24.54 -21.56
C SER A 241 -1.44 -25.46 -20.41
N GLU A 242 -0.42 -26.30 -20.59
CA GLU A 242 0.12 -27.16 -19.51
C GLU A 242 0.67 -26.35 -18.34
N ALA A 243 1.39 -25.24 -18.61
CA ALA A 243 1.87 -24.35 -17.57
C ALA A 243 0.71 -23.70 -16.81
N SER A 244 -0.33 -23.23 -17.52
CA SER A 244 -1.52 -22.61 -16.93
C SER A 244 -2.27 -23.59 -16.03
N HIS A 245 -2.51 -24.82 -16.50
CA HIS A 245 -3.13 -25.88 -15.70
C HIS A 245 -2.34 -26.20 -14.42
N ARG A 246 -0.99 -26.17 -14.47
CA ARG A 246 -0.17 -26.36 -13.26
C ARG A 246 -0.30 -25.20 -12.27
N VAL A 247 -0.39 -23.97 -12.76
CA VAL A 247 -0.62 -22.79 -11.90
C VAL A 247 -2.01 -22.87 -11.25
N LEU A 248 -3.05 -23.24 -12.00
CA LEU A 248 -4.39 -23.47 -11.44
C LEU A 248 -4.43 -24.62 -10.42
N GLY A 249 -3.67 -25.69 -10.66
CA GLY A 249 -3.47 -26.75 -9.67
C GLY A 249 -2.82 -26.23 -8.38
N THR A 250 -1.86 -25.31 -8.51
CA THR A 250 -1.21 -24.65 -7.37
C THR A 250 -2.19 -23.73 -6.62
N LEU A 251 -3.08 -23.04 -7.33
CA LEU A 251 -4.15 -22.23 -6.73
C LEU A 251 -5.10 -23.12 -5.90
N ALA A 252 -5.52 -24.27 -6.45
CA ALA A 252 -6.34 -25.24 -5.73
C ALA A 252 -5.66 -25.75 -4.45
N GLN A 253 -4.36 -26.04 -4.54
CA GLN A 253 -3.56 -26.44 -3.39
C GLN A 253 -3.45 -25.32 -2.35
N THR A 254 -3.33 -24.07 -2.79
CA THR A 254 -3.27 -22.88 -1.93
C THR A 254 -4.55 -22.73 -1.10
N VAL A 255 -5.72 -22.92 -1.71
CA VAL A 255 -7.02 -22.93 -1.01
C VAL A 255 -7.07 -24.04 0.05
N HIS A 256 -6.58 -25.23 -0.28
CA HIS A 256 -6.49 -26.34 0.67
C HIS A 256 -5.59 -26.00 1.86
N SER A 257 -4.38 -25.51 1.57
CA SER A 257 -3.39 -25.12 2.57
C SER A 257 -3.89 -23.99 3.47
N LEU A 258 -4.68 -23.04 2.95
CA LEU A 258 -5.27 -21.96 3.74
C LEU A 258 -6.30 -22.50 4.75
N ALA A 259 -7.14 -23.45 4.32
CA ALA A 259 -8.09 -24.12 5.21
C ALA A 259 -7.38 -24.92 6.32
N GLU A 260 -6.29 -25.60 5.98
CA GLU A 260 -5.47 -26.34 6.94
C GLU A 260 -4.72 -25.41 7.90
N LEU A 261 -4.14 -24.32 7.39
CA LEU A 261 -3.41 -23.32 8.18
C LEU A 261 -4.30 -22.75 9.29
N ARG A 262 -5.57 -22.45 8.99
CA ARG A 262 -6.55 -22.03 9.97
C ARG A 262 -6.82 -23.09 11.03
N ASN A 263 -6.84 -24.38 10.68
CA ASN A 263 -7.06 -25.44 11.67
C ASN A 263 -5.85 -25.60 12.60
N GLN A 264 -4.63 -25.43 12.10
CA GLN A 264 -3.41 -25.57 12.89
C GLN A 264 -3.10 -24.32 13.74
N LEU A 265 -3.27 -23.12 13.16
CA LEU A 265 -2.84 -21.84 13.74
C LEU A 265 -4.01 -20.90 14.13
N GLY A 266 -5.24 -21.19 13.73
CA GLY A 266 -6.41 -20.39 14.10
C GLY A 266 -6.98 -20.74 15.49
N LEU A 267 -8.00 -20.00 15.89
CA LEU A 267 -8.67 -20.12 17.20
C LEU A 267 -9.78 -21.19 17.27
N GLY A 268 -9.76 -22.20 16.39
CA GLY A 268 -10.80 -23.23 16.32
C GLY A 268 -10.87 -24.13 17.58
N HIS A 269 -12.10 -24.44 18.00
CA HIS A 269 -12.46 -25.46 19.01
C HIS A 269 -12.00 -25.23 20.46
N GLY A 270 -11.66 -23.99 20.86
CA GLY A 270 -11.35 -23.67 22.26
C GLY A 270 -10.07 -24.35 22.73
N ARG A 271 -8.93 -23.74 22.39
CA ARG A 271 -7.60 -24.31 22.74
C ARG A 271 -7.27 -24.02 24.20
N THR A 272 -6.55 -24.95 24.83
CA THR A 272 -5.99 -24.80 26.18
C THR A 272 -4.70 -23.99 26.21
N THR A 273 -4.14 -23.66 25.05
CA THR A 273 -2.90 -22.87 24.88
C THR A 273 -3.07 -21.78 23.82
N SER A 274 -2.30 -20.69 23.96
CA SER A 274 -2.27 -19.59 22.99
C SER A 274 -1.82 -20.08 21.61
N SER A 275 -2.40 -19.51 20.55
CA SER A 275 -1.97 -19.83 19.18
C SER A 275 -0.51 -19.42 18.95
N PRO A 276 0.31 -20.26 18.26
CA PRO A 276 1.66 -19.88 17.83
C PRO A 276 1.66 -19.04 16.55
N ALA A 277 0.50 -18.51 16.11
CA ALA A 277 0.40 -17.66 14.94
C ALA A 277 1.22 -16.37 15.10
N LEU A 278 1.90 -15.96 14.03
CA LEU A 278 2.72 -14.75 13.99
C LEU A 278 2.19 -13.84 12.88
N ALA A 279 2.44 -12.55 12.99
CA ALA A 279 2.00 -11.56 12.00
C ALA A 279 2.43 -11.96 10.57
N ARG A 280 3.63 -12.51 10.39
CA ARG A 280 4.10 -13.01 9.07
C ARG A 280 3.25 -14.16 8.51
N HIS A 281 2.69 -15.02 9.37
CA HIS A 281 1.80 -16.11 8.94
C HIS A 281 0.44 -15.56 8.52
N ALA A 282 -0.11 -14.58 9.27
CA ALA A 282 -1.35 -13.89 8.90
C ALA A 282 -1.21 -13.13 7.57
N ARG A 283 -0.07 -12.45 7.37
CA ARG A 283 0.25 -11.76 6.09
C ARG A 283 0.32 -12.75 4.92
N LEU A 284 0.96 -13.90 5.10
CA LEU A 284 1.00 -14.95 4.06
C LEU A 284 -0.40 -15.47 3.73
N ALA A 285 -1.22 -15.74 4.75
CA ALA A 285 -2.60 -16.21 4.58
C ALA A 285 -3.45 -15.17 3.83
N LEU A 286 -3.29 -13.89 4.16
CA LEU A 286 -4.00 -12.81 3.50
C LEU A 286 -3.55 -12.66 2.02
N ASN A 287 -2.25 -12.73 1.71
CA ASN A 287 -1.79 -12.70 0.31
C ASN A 287 -2.39 -13.85 -0.50
N ALA A 288 -2.39 -15.07 0.04
CA ALA A 288 -3.04 -16.22 -0.60
C ALA A 288 -4.54 -15.98 -0.81
N THR A 289 -5.21 -15.37 0.17
CA THR A 289 -6.65 -15.02 0.09
C THR A 289 -6.93 -14.02 -1.01
N VAL A 290 -6.10 -12.97 -1.14
CA VAL A 290 -6.26 -11.98 -2.20
C VAL A 290 -6.01 -12.60 -3.57
N THR A 291 -4.92 -13.35 -3.76
CA THR A 291 -4.65 -14.03 -5.03
C THR A 291 -5.81 -14.92 -5.47
N VAL A 292 -6.38 -15.73 -4.55
CA VAL A 292 -7.55 -16.58 -4.86
C VAL A 292 -8.77 -15.73 -5.19
N THR A 293 -9.04 -14.69 -4.40
CA THR A 293 -10.25 -13.90 -4.54
C THR A 293 -10.25 -13.08 -5.82
N GLU A 294 -9.16 -12.39 -6.12
CA GLU A 294 -9.04 -11.57 -7.33
C GLU A 294 -9.17 -12.42 -8.59
N PHE A 295 -8.42 -13.52 -8.66
CA PHE A 295 -8.46 -14.40 -9.83
C PHE A 295 -9.88 -14.93 -10.08
N LEU A 296 -10.57 -15.43 -9.05
CA LEU A 296 -11.90 -16.00 -9.22
C LEU A 296 -12.95 -14.94 -9.55
N LEU A 297 -12.85 -13.74 -8.98
CA LEU A 297 -13.75 -12.63 -9.33
C LEU A 297 -13.54 -12.19 -10.78
N ASP A 298 -12.29 -12.05 -11.23
CA ASP A 298 -11.98 -11.66 -12.60
C ASP A 298 -12.45 -12.71 -13.60
N THR A 299 -12.19 -13.99 -13.32
CA THR A 299 -12.72 -15.08 -14.15
C THR A 299 -14.24 -15.06 -14.16
N TRP A 300 -14.90 -14.86 -13.01
CA TRP A 300 -16.35 -14.86 -12.94
C TRP A 300 -16.97 -13.73 -13.75
N HIS A 301 -16.47 -12.50 -13.62
CA HIS A 301 -16.89 -11.37 -14.45
C HIS A 301 -16.68 -11.65 -15.93
N GLU A 302 -15.50 -12.14 -16.32
CA GLU A 302 -15.21 -12.47 -17.71
C GLU A 302 -16.19 -13.50 -18.30
N ARG A 303 -16.58 -14.52 -17.51
CA ARG A 303 -17.57 -15.52 -17.95
C ARG A 303 -18.96 -14.89 -18.12
N VAL A 304 -19.35 -13.99 -17.25
CA VAL A 304 -20.63 -13.29 -17.33
C VAL A 304 -20.66 -12.34 -18.52
N ASP A 305 -19.61 -11.53 -18.72
CA ASP A 305 -19.49 -10.58 -19.83
C ASP A 305 -19.50 -11.28 -21.19
N LYS A 306 -18.92 -12.50 -21.27
CA LYS A 306 -18.96 -13.35 -22.47
C LYS A 306 -20.27 -14.12 -22.65
N GLY A 307 -21.23 -13.98 -21.75
CA GLY A 307 -22.50 -14.71 -21.76
C GLY A 307 -22.38 -16.22 -21.53
N LEU A 308 -21.24 -16.67 -20.98
CA LEU A 308 -20.99 -18.07 -20.64
C LEU A 308 -21.63 -18.47 -19.29
N LEU A 309 -21.89 -17.48 -18.44
CA LEU A 309 -22.64 -17.62 -17.19
C LEU A 309 -23.72 -16.54 -17.13
N THR A 310 -24.91 -16.89 -16.64
CA THR A 310 -26.00 -15.95 -16.43
C THR A 310 -26.29 -15.87 -14.93
N PRO A 311 -25.91 -14.79 -14.24
CA PRO A 311 -26.18 -14.64 -12.82
C PRO A 311 -27.67 -14.58 -12.56
N THR A 312 -28.13 -15.21 -11.49
CA THR A 312 -29.48 -15.00 -11.00
C THR A 312 -29.60 -13.60 -10.37
N PRO A 313 -30.78 -12.94 -10.48
CA PRO A 313 -31.05 -11.64 -9.89
C PRO A 313 -30.67 -11.53 -8.41
#